data_AF-A0AAD5QBA5-F1
#
_entry.id   AF-A0AAD5QBA5-F1
#
_cell.length_a   1.000
_cell.length_b   1.000
_cell.length_c   1.000
_cell.angle_alpha   90.00
_cell.angle_beta   90.00
_cell.angle_gamma   90.00
#
_symmetry.space_group_name_H-M   'P 1'
#
loop_
_entity.id
_entity.type
_entity.pdbx_description
1 polymer ?
#
loop_
_entity_poly.entity_id
_entity_poly.type
_entity_poly.pdbx_seq_one_letter_code
_entity_poly.pdbx_strand_id
1 'polypeptide(L)'
;MADAPSTPQRTPTAAAASPAGGGPTTAVSDPAAPLRPTGKRRAGSISADPTAAVAGSAVKPRVTRRELKKLTEIDVEEKEELPIDIISKERKEIRWRGLPTNLQHDAEMLIAERNERVKSVEQKKQHLQDLLVQQVAMKNLLKRNAKRRKESTSDALRDEGRIFLPFIVVNTSKDTVIQCEMSEDRQDIFFNFSNPFEINDDTEILRRLELHKCSPDELKHIVPEKLLSHVPAECESKSEEN
;
A
#
# COMPACT_ATOMS: atom_id res chain seq x y z
N MET A 1 -17.64 -36.02 67.14
CA MET A 1 -19.08 -36.06 66.83
C MET A 1 -19.29 -35.04 65.72
N ALA A 2 -19.13 -35.50 64.47
CA ALA A 2 -20.21 -35.73 63.50
C ALA A 2 -20.57 -34.39 62.80
N ASP A 3 -20.59 -34.24 61.49
CA ASP A 3 -20.68 -35.18 60.38
C ASP A 3 -20.30 -34.42 59.08
N ALA A 4 -19.77 -35.13 58.09
CA ALA A 4 -19.70 -34.70 56.69
C ALA A 4 -20.48 -35.76 55.91
N PRO A 5 -21.32 -35.42 54.91
CA PRO A 5 -20.88 -35.47 53.50
C PRO A 5 -21.63 -34.41 52.64
N SER A 6 -21.49 -34.18 51.33
CA SER A 6 -21.36 -35.07 50.18
C SER A 6 -21.11 -34.26 48.90
N THR A 7 -20.37 -34.83 47.95
CA THR A 7 -20.26 -34.43 46.53
C THR A 7 -21.61 -34.61 45.78
N PRO A 8 -21.75 -34.08 44.56
CA PRO A 8 -21.75 -35.02 43.44
C PRO A 8 -21.01 -34.56 42.17
N GLN A 9 -20.36 -35.53 41.52
CA GLN A 9 -19.91 -35.51 40.13
C GLN A 9 -21.10 -35.56 39.17
N ARG A 10 -20.94 -35.00 37.96
CA ARG A 10 -21.45 -35.60 36.71
C ARG A 10 -20.79 -35.01 35.45
N THR A 11 -20.03 -35.86 34.76
CA THR A 11 -19.83 -35.87 33.30
C THR A 11 -20.90 -36.78 32.67
N PRO A 12 -21.24 -36.61 31.38
CA PRO A 12 -20.71 -37.49 30.31
C PRO A 12 -20.41 -36.73 28.98
N THR A 13 -19.31 -36.97 28.25
CA THR A 13 -19.04 -38.02 27.23
C THR A 13 -19.87 -37.95 25.93
N ALA A 14 -19.23 -37.56 24.81
CA ALA A 14 -19.33 -38.12 23.43
C ALA A 14 -18.62 -37.14 22.45
N ALA A 15 -17.45 -37.44 21.85
CA ALA A 15 -17.14 -38.39 20.77
C ALA A 15 -17.32 -37.81 19.34
N ALA A 16 -16.17 -37.55 18.71
CA ALA A 16 -15.75 -37.77 17.32
C ALA A 16 -16.57 -37.21 16.12
N ALA A 17 -15.90 -36.41 15.27
CA ALA A 17 -15.64 -36.74 13.85
C ALA A 17 -14.80 -35.65 13.15
N SER A 18 -13.64 -36.01 12.60
CA SER A 18 -13.03 -35.32 11.46
C SER A 18 -13.85 -35.60 10.17
N PRO A 19 -13.64 -34.83 9.09
CA PRO A 19 -12.71 -35.34 8.08
C PRO A 19 -11.79 -34.28 7.45
N ALA A 20 -10.72 -34.80 6.86
CA ALA A 20 -9.73 -34.13 6.05
C ALA A 20 -10.21 -33.90 4.60
N GLY A 21 -9.53 -32.97 3.92
CA GLY A 21 -9.15 -33.14 2.51
C GLY A 21 -9.95 -32.35 1.48
N GLY A 22 -9.27 -31.41 0.81
CA GLY A 22 -9.74 -30.82 -0.45
C GLY A 22 -9.10 -29.48 -0.77
N GLY A 23 -7.88 -29.48 -1.31
CA GLY A 23 -7.38 -28.31 -2.07
C GLY A 23 -8.14 -28.17 -3.39
N PRO A 24 -8.13 -26.97 -4.00
CA PRO A 24 -7.39 -26.85 -5.25
C PRO A 24 -6.70 -25.48 -5.48
N THR A 25 -5.50 -25.58 -6.07
CA THR A 25 -4.90 -24.73 -7.13
C THR A 25 -5.22 -23.23 -7.26
N THR A 26 -4.16 -22.44 -7.08
CA THR A 26 -3.62 -21.42 -8.01
C THR A 26 -4.57 -20.72 -8.99
N ALA A 27 -4.71 -19.39 -8.85
CA ALA A 27 -4.73 -18.47 -9.99
C ALA A 27 -4.36 -17.04 -9.53
N VAL A 28 -3.17 -16.59 -9.96
CA VAL A 28 -2.73 -15.19 -9.91
C VAL A 28 -3.45 -14.46 -11.04
N SER A 29 -4.14 -13.37 -10.73
CA SER A 29 -4.78 -12.49 -11.71
C SER A 29 -3.85 -11.30 -12.01
N ASP A 30 -3.16 -11.35 -13.14
CA ASP A 30 -2.45 -10.20 -13.72
C ASP A 30 -3.41 -9.29 -14.51
N PRO A 31 -3.19 -7.96 -14.52
CA PRO A 31 -4.00 -7.01 -15.25
C PRO A 31 -3.66 -6.94 -16.74
N ALA A 32 -4.69 -6.71 -17.55
CA ALA A 32 -4.68 -6.68 -19.01
C ALA A 32 -3.73 -5.64 -19.63
N ALA A 33 -2.92 -6.09 -20.58
CA ALA A 33 -2.15 -5.24 -21.50
C ALA A 33 -2.89 -5.09 -22.85
N PRO A 34 -2.88 -3.91 -23.50
CA PRO A 34 -3.43 -3.78 -24.85
C PRO A 34 -2.42 -4.12 -25.94
N LEU A 35 -2.92 -4.86 -26.93
CA LEU A 35 -2.23 -5.37 -28.11
C LEU A 35 -1.89 -4.26 -29.12
N ARG A 36 -0.71 -4.40 -29.72
CA ARG A 36 -0.16 -3.62 -30.83
C ARG A 36 -0.53 -4.28 -32.18
N PRO A 37 -0.96 -3.57 -33.23
CA PRO A 37 -0.96 -4.12 -34.58
C PRO A 37 0.22 -3.62 -35.41
N THR A 38 1.06 -4.55 -35.83
CA THR A 38 1.91 -4.52 -37.03
C THR A 38 0.98 -4.62 -38.27
N GLY A 39 1.13 -3.85 -39.35
CA GLY A 39 2.11 -4.05 -40.43
C GLY A 39 1.45 -4.36 -41.80
N LYS A 40 1.40 -3.35 -42.69
CA LYS A 40 1.60 -3.33 -44.17
C LYS A 40 0.77 -4.23 -45.14
N ARG A 41 0.16 -3.51 -46.13
CA ARG A 41 0.09 -3.72 -47.62
C ARG A 41 -0.38 -5.10 -48.15
N ARG A 42 -1.27 -5.22 -49.14
CA ARG A 42 -1.15 -4.78 -50.55
C ARG A 42 -2.48 -4.98 -51.34
N ALA A 43 -2.50 -4.46 -52.57
CA ALA A 43 -3.61 -4.32 -53.52
C ALA A 43 -4.09 -5.60 -54.26
N GLY A 44 -5.28 -5.50 -54.88
CA GLY A 44 -5.83 -6.36 -55.94
C GLY A 44 -7.37 -6.21 -56.02
N SER A 45 -7.90 -5.34 -56.89
CA SER A 45 -8.40 -5.62 -58.25
C SER A 45 -9.71 -6.41 -58.31
N ILE A 46 -10.82 -5.74 -58.61
CA ILE A 46 -12.00 -6.36 -59.23
C ILE A 46 -12.38 -5.50 -60.45
N SER A 47 -12.48 -6.21 -61.57
CA SER A 47 -12.79 -5.85 -62.94
C SER A 47 -14.22 -5.35 -63.17
N ALA A 48 -14.42 -4.45 -64.13
CA ALA A 48 -15.61 -4.45 -65.01
C ALA A 48 -15.28 -3.69 -66.31
N ASP A 49 -15.43 -4.38 -67.44
CA ASP A 49 -15.33 -3.83 -68.79
C ASP A 49 -16.58 -2.98 -69.15
N PRO A 50 -16.46 -2.08 -70.15
CA PRO A 50 -17.40 -1.00 -70.39
C PRO A 50 -18.39 -1.36 -71.50
N THR A 51 -19.69 -1.07 -71.32
CA THR A 51 -20.57 -0.79 -72.46
C THR A 51 -21.83 -0.06 -72.04
N ALA A 52 -22.09 1.04 -72.75
CA ALA A 52 -23.35 1.76 -72.86
C ALA A 52 -23.90 2.45 -71.59
N ALA A 53 -23.69 3.78 -71.51
CA ALA A 53 -24.68 4.75 -72.00
C ALA A 53 -24.76 6.03 -71.13
N VAL A 54 -24.90 7.14 -71.86
CA VAL A 54 -25.48 8.44 -71.48
C VAL A 54 -24.62 9.41 -70.67
N ALA A 55 -24.37 10.53 -71.33
CA ALA A 55 -23.80 11.76 -70.83
C ALA A 55 -24.47 12.24 -69.53
N GLY A 56 -23.62 12.50 -68.53
CA GLY A 56 -23.98 13.19 -67.31
C GLY A 56 -22.71 13.65 -66.62
N SER A 57 -22.09 14.71 -67.16
CA SER A 57 -20.92 15.34 -66.54
C SER A 57 -21.36 15.95 -65.20
N ALA A 58 -21.22 15.19 -64.11
CA ALA A 58 -21.36 15.71 -62.76
C ALA A 58 -20.16 16.61 -62.46
N VAL A 59 -20.28 17.87 -62.87
CA VAL A 59 -19.34 18.94 -62.53
C VAL A 59 -19.39 19.09 -61.01
N LYS A 60 -18.32 18.70 -60.31
CA LYS A 60 -18.13 19.11 -58.91
C LYS A 60 -18.23 20.63 -58.88
N PRO A 61 -19.11 21.23 -58.05
CA PRO A 61 -19.30 22.68 -58.06
C PRO A 61 -17.95 23.35 -57.82
N ARG A 62 -17.53 24.14 -58.81
CA ARG A 62 -16.27 24.87 -58.76
C ARG A 62 -16.50 26.05 -57.83
N VAL A 63 -16.15 25.87 -56.55
CA VAL A 63 -16.19 26.93 -55.54
C VAL A 63 -15.43 28.12 -56.10
N THR A 64 -16.11 29.24 -56.24
CA THR A 64 -15.54 30.44 -56.84
C THR A 64 -14.53 31.06 -55.87
N ARG A 65 -13.53 31.77 -56.39
CA ARG A 65 -12.54 32.48 -55.56
C ARG A 65 -13.20 33.42 -54.54
N ARG A 66 -14.40 33.94 -54.85
CA ARG A 66 -15.21 34.77 -53.95
C ARG A 66 -15.85 33.96 -52.82
N GLU A 67 -16.31 32.74 -53.09
CA GLU A 67 -16.84 31.83 -52.07
C GLU A 67 -15.73 31.26 -51.17
N LEU A 68 -14.57 30.92 -51.74
CA LEU A 68 -13.38 30.58 -50.94
C LEU A 68 -12.93 31.75 -50.06
N LYS A 69 -12.93 32.98 -50.60
CA LYS A 69 -12.61 34.18 -49.82
C LYS A 69 -13.59 34.39 -48.68
N LYS A 70 -14.90 34.28 -48.94
CA LYS A 70 -15.93 34.35 -47.88
C LYS A 70 -15.70 33.31 -46.79
N LEU A 71 -15.41 32.05 -47.13
CA LEU A 71 -15.12 31.00 -46.14
C LEU A 71 -13.84 31.26 -45.31
N THR A 72 -12.86 31.99 -45.86
CA THR A 72 -11.62 32.34 -45.13
C THR A 72 -11.67 33.69 -44.42
N GLU A 73 -12.56 34.60 -44.83
CA GLU A 73 -12.76 35.92 -44.21
C GLU A 73 -13.78 35.87 -43.06
N ILE A 74 -14.60 34.81 -42.97
CA ILE A 74 -15.70 34.76 -41.99
C ILE A 74 -15.26 34.52 -40.54
N ASP A 75 -14.08 33.99 -40.21
CA ASP A 75 -13.73 33.71 -38.79
C ASP A 75 -12.26 34.01 -38.43
N VAL A 76 -11.82 35.27 -38.54
CA VAL A 76 -10.53 35.70 -37.97
C VAL A 76 -10.68 36.83 -36.94
N GLU A 77 -11.73 37.65 -37.02
CA GLU A 77 -11.93 38.78 -36.09
C GLU A 77 -12.72 38.41 -34.82
N GLU A 78 -13.46 37.30 -34.80
CA GLU A 78 -14.31 36.93 -33.64
C GLU A 78 -13.81 35.68 -32.87
N LYS A 79 -12.62 35.18 -33.19
CA LYS A 79 -12.05 33.97 -32.56
C LYS A 79 -10.73 34.27 -31.88
N GLU A 80 -10.77 35.15 -30.88
CA GLU A 80 -9.65 35.42 -29.97
C GLU A 80 -9.36 34.27 -28.99
N GLU A 81 -10.11 33.17 -29.05
CA GLU A 81 -9.78 31.95 -28.32
C GLU A 81 -9.60 30.79 -29.29
N LEU A 82 -8.43 30.14 -29.22
CA LEU A 82 -8.10 28.87 -29.89
C LEU A 82 -7.67 29.02 -31.38
N PRO A 83 -6.51 29.67 -31.66
CA PRO A 83 -5.25 28.92 -31.66
C PRO A 83 -4.02 29.81 -31.34
N ILE A 84 -3.98 30.36 -30.12
CA ILE A 84 -3.13 31.52 -29.76
C ILE A 84 -1.61 31.28 -29.91
N ASP A 85 -1.15 30.05 -30.16
CA ASP A 85 0.29 29.79 -30.41
C ASP A 85 0.60 28.76 -31.52
N ILE A 86 -0.39 28.34 -32.32
CA ILE A 86 -0.18 27.29 -33.34
C ILE A 86 0.33 27.85 -34.66
N ILE A 87 -0.20 29.01 -35.05
CA ILE A 87 0.05 29.65 -36.34
C ILE A 87 0.22 31.15 -36.08
N SER A 88 1.30 31.72 -36.60
CA SER A 88 1.48 33.18 -36.59
C SER A 88 1.40 33.75 -38.00
N LYS A 89 0.68 34.85 -38.15
CA LYS A 89 0.53 35.58 -39.41
C LYS A 89 1.14 36.97 -39.26
N GLU A 90 2.20 37.23 -40.01
CA GLU A 90 2.82 38.55 -40.09
C GLU A 90 2.70 39.05 -41.53
N ARG A 91 1.86 40.06 -41.74
CA ARG A 91 1.52 40.59 -43.09
C ARG A 91 1.05 39.47 -44.04
N LYS A 92 1.83 39.13 -45.07
CA LYS A 92 1.51 38.11 -46.08
C LYS A 92 2.21 36.76 -45.83
N GLU A 93 2.90 36.62 -44.70
CA GLU A 93 3.65 35.40 -44.36
C GLU A 93 2.95 34.65 -43.22
N ILE A 94 2.73 33.35 -43.43
CA ILE A 94 2.16 32.45 -42.43
C ILE A 94 3.29 31.53 -41.96
N ARG A 95 3.69 31.66 -40.70
CA ARG A 95 4.70 30.81 -40.05
C ARG A 95 3.99 29.83 -39.12
N TRP A 96 4.22 28.54 -39.33
CA TRP A 96 3.79 27.48 -38.42
C TRP A 96 4.65 27.53 -37.16
N ARG A 97 4.05 27.81 -36.00
CA ARG A 97 4.77 27.86 -34.71
C ARG A 97 4.82 26.50 -34.00
N GLY A 98 3.95 25.57 -34.39
CA GLY A 98 3.80 24.24 -33.76
C GLY A 98 2.69 24.27 -32.70
N LEU A 99 2.15 23.11 -32.30
CA LEU A 99 1.17 23.11 -31.19
C LEU A 99 1.87 23.62 -29.92
N PRO A 100 1.22 24.46 -29.08
CA PRO A 100 1.78 24.86 -27.79
C PRO A 100 2.12 23.57 -27.06
N THR A 101 3.42 23.30 -26.96
CA THR A 101 3.92 22.07 -26.38
C THR A 101 3.60 22.14 -24.89
N ASN A 102 2.59 21.39 -24.45
CA ASN A 102 2.31 21.13 -23.04
C ASN A 102 3.51 20.48 -22.32
N LEU A 103 4.66 20.31 -22.97
CA LEU A 103 5.89 19.73 -22.43
C LEU A 103 6.30 20.29 -21.06
N GLN A 104 6.14 21.59 -20.82
CA GLN A 104 6.45 22.18 -19.51
C GLN A 104 5.46 21.71 -18.45
N HIS A 105 4.16 21.77 -18.74
CA HIS A 105 3.12 21.28 -17.85
C HIS A 105 3.21 19.75 -17.63
N ASP A 106 3.45 18.99 -18.70
CA ASP A 106 3.65 17.54 -18.65
C ASP A 106 4.89 17.18 -17.84
N ALA A 107 5.99 17.94 -17.98
CA ALA A 107 7.20 17.76 -17.18
C ALA A 107 6.94 18.08 -15.71
N GLU A 108 6.22 19.15 -15.40
CA GLU A 108 5.81 19.49 -14.03
C GLU A 108 4.94 18.39 -13.41
N MET A 109 3.97 17.87 -14.16
CA MET A 109 3.12 16.75 -13.76
C MET A 109 3.92 15.47 -13.51
N LEU A 110 4.86 15.12 -14.39
CA LEU A 110 5.75 13.96 -14.21
C LEU A 110 6.68 14.13 -13.01
N ILE A 111 7.18 15.34 -12.75
CA ILE A 111 7.98 15.64 -11.56
C ILE A 111 7.14 15.50 -10.29
N ALA A 112 5.90 16.00 -10.29
CA ALA A 112 4.98 15.87 -9.17
C ALA A 112 4.67 14.39 -8.87
N GLU A 113 4.36 13.61 -9.89
CA GLU A 113 4.09 12.17 -9.78
C GLU A 113 5.34 11.40 -9.31
N ARG A 114 6.53 11.74 -9.81
CA ARG A 114 7.80 11.18 -9.32
C ARG A 114 7.96 11.47 -7.83
N ASN A 115 7.74 12.72 -7.41
CA ASN A 115 7.91 13.12 -6.02
C ASN A 115 6.92 12.39 -5.10
N GLU A 116 5.68 12.18 -5.54
CA GLU A 116 4.69 11.37 -4.81
C GLU A 116 5.13 9.91 -4.70
N ARG A 117 5.59 9.30 -5.80
CA ARG A 117 6.11 7.93 -5.79
C ARG A 117 7.30 7.78 -4.84
N VAL A 118 8.24 8.74 -4.84
CA VAL A 118 9.39 8.73 -3.93
C VAL A 118 8.93 8.79 -2.47
N LYS A 119 7.97 9.66 -2.13
CA LYS A 119 7.38 9.71 -0.78
C LYS A 119 6.73 8.38 -0.40
N SER A 120 5.98 7.77 -1.30
CA SER A 120 5.34 6.47 -1.07
C SER A 120 6.38 5.35 -0.85
N VAL A 121 7.46 5.34 -1.63
CA VAL A 121 8.56 4.38 -1.44
C VAL A 121 9.22 4.55 -0.08
N GLU A 122 9.48 5.80 0.34
CA GLU A 122 10.08 6.06 1.65
C GLU A 122 9.17 5.61 2.79
N GLN A 123 7.87 5.91 2.72
CA GLN A 123 6.88 5.44 3.71
C GLN A 123 6.82 3.91 3.79
N LYS A 124 6.81 3.22 2.63
CA LYS A 124 6.81 1.75 2.59
C LYS A 124 8.11 1.16 3.13
N LYS A 125 9.24 1.82 2.89
CA LYS A 125 10.54 1.42 3.42
C LYS A 125 10.59 1.58 4.94
N GLN A 126 10.07 2.68 5.48
CA GLN A 126 9.95 2.87 6.92
C GLN A 126 9.02 1.84 7.54
N HIS A 127 7.86 1.60 6.94
CA HIS A 127 6.93 0.58 7.43
C HIS A 127 7.55 -0.83 7.41
N LEU A 128 8.31 -1.17 6.35
CA LEU A 128 9.07 -2.42 6.29
C LEU A 128 10.09 -2.52 7.43
N GLN A 129 10.79 -1.43 7.73
CA GLN A 129 11.73 -1.36 8.84
C GLN A 129 11.05 -1.62 10.18
N ASP A 130 9.90 -1.00 10.44
CA ASP A 130 9.13 -1.20 11.66
C ASP A 130 8.68 -2.66 11.80
N LEU A 131 8.23 -3.29 10.71
CA LEU A 131 7.87 -4.70 10.67
C LEU A 131 9.06 -5.63 10.97
N LEU A 132 10.25 -5.31 10.44
CA LEU A 132 11.47 -6.07 10.72
C LEU A 132 11.86 -5.99 12.19
N VAL A 133 11.82 -4.79 12.78
CA VAL A 133 12.05 -4.57 14.21
C VAL A 133 11.07 -5.40 15.06
N GLN A 134 9.79 -5.37 14.72
CA GLN A 134 8.76 -6.15 15.40
C GLN A 134 9.00 -7.65 15.27
N GLN A 135 9.38 -8.15 14.08
CA GLN A 135 9.69 -9.56 13.85
C GLN A 135 10.86 -10.03 14.72
N VAL A 136 11.93 -9.23 14.80
CA VAL A 136 13.09 -9.52 15.65
C VAL A 136 12.66 -9.56 17.12
N ALA A 137 11.95 -8.53 17.59
CA ALA A 137 11.43 -8.46 18.95
C ALA A 137 10.56 -9.66 19.33
N MET A 138 9.66 -10.08 18.44
CA MET A 138 8.77 -11.21 18.65
C MET A 138 9.54 -12.53 18.76
N LYS A 139 10.50 -12.77 17.86
CA LYS A 139 11.32 -13.99 17.87
C LYS A 139 12.18 -14.07 19.13
N ASN A 140 12.75 -12.95 19.55
CA ASN A 140 13.53 -12.87 20.78
C ASN A 140 12.68 -13.08 22.03
N LEU A 141 11.47 -12.50 22.07
CA LEU A 141 10.51 -12.75 23.14
C LEU A 141 10.18 -14.24 23.26
N LEU A 142 9.86 -14.89 22.13
CA LEU A 142 9.56 -16.33 22.10
C LEU A 142 10.74 -17.18 22.58
N LYS A 143 11.96 -16.87 22.13
CA LYS A 143 13.19 -17.54 22.56
C LYS A 143 13.42 -17.38 24.07
N ARG A 144 13.31 -16.15 24.59
CA ARG A 144 13.42 -15.85 26.03
C ARG A 144 12.38 -16.61 26.85
N ASN A 145 11.12 -16.59 26.41
CA ASN A 145 10.02 -17.26 27.09
C ASN A 145 10.17 -18.78 27.04
N ALA A 146 10.66 -19.35 25.93
CA ALA A 146 10.96 -20.78 25.82
C ALA A 146 12.11 -21.20 26.76
N LYS A 147 13.16 -20.39 26.89
CA LYS A 147 14.26 -20.63 27.83
C LYS A 147 13.76 -20.65 29.28
N ARG A 148 12.99 -19.63 29.69
CA ARG A 148 12.38 -19.56 31.03
C ARG A 148 11.44 -20.74 31.31
N ARG A 149 10.73 -21.23 30.29
CA ARG A 149 9.89 -22.44 30.38
C ARG A 149 10.68 -23.75 30.56
N LYS A 150 11.93 -23.80 30.14
CA LYS A 150 12.80 -24.97 30.39
C LYS A 150 13.41 -24.95 31.78
N GLU A 151 13.68 -23.76 32.31
CA GLU A 151 14.39 -23.56 33.59
C GLU A 151 13.48 -23.68 34.82
N SER A 152 12.18 -23.39 34.72
CA SER A 152 11.24 -23.64 35.83
C SER A 152 10.62 -25.05 35.78
N THR A 153 10.56 -25.73 36.91
CA THR A 153 10.06 -27.12 37.01
C THR A 153 8.58 -27.20 37.42
N SER A 154 7.96 -26.11 37.89
CA SER A 154 6.54 -26.10 38.28
C SER A 154 5.66 -25.35 37.29
N ASP A 155 4.71 -26.06 36.68
CA ASP A 155 3.76 -25.53 35.68
C ASP A 155 2.57 -24.75 36.27
N ALA A 156 2.27 -24.93 37.55
CA ALA A 156 1.04 -24.39 38.14
C ALA A 156 1.17 -22.95 38.70
N LEU A 157 2.38 -22.48 39.03
CA LEU A 157 2.63 -21.10 39.53
C LEU A 157 3.02 -20.13 38.40
N ARG A 158 2.87 -20.57 37.16
CA ARG A 158 3.55 -19.99 36.00
C ARG A 158 2.71 -18.97 35.23
N ASP A 159 1.39 -19.00 35.38
CA ASP A 159 0.46 -18.14 34.62
C ASP A 159 -0.02 -16.89 35.38
N GLU A 160 0.18 -16.84 36.70
CA GLU A 160 -0.09 -15.63 37.50
C GLU A 160 0.90 -14.52 37.11
N GLY A 161 0.38 -13.42 36.54
CA GLY A 161 1.17 -12.24 36.17
C GLY A 161 1.72 -12.21 34.75
N ARG A 162 1.23 -13.06 33.83
CA ARG A 162 1.55 -12.95 32.39
C ARG A 162 0.59 -12.00 31.68
N ILE A 163 1.15 -11.18 30.80
CA ILE A 163 0.38 -10.31 29.90
C ILE A 163 0.62 -10.82 28.48
N PHE A 164 -0.45 -11.14 27.77
CA PHE A 164 -0.41 -11.60 26.40
C PHE A 164 -0.48 -10.42 25.42
N LEU A 165 0.17 -10.54 24.27
CA LEU A 165 0.02 -9.60 23.16
C LEU A 165 -1.32 -9.85 22.44
N PRO A 166 -1.97 -8.81 21.88
CA PRO A 166 -1.59 -7.40 21.94
C PRO A 166 -2.05 -6.71 23.24
N PHE A 167 -1.27 -5.75 23.72
CA PHE A 167 -1.64 -4.94 24.89
C PHE A 167 -1.13 -3.50 24.75
N ILE A 168 -1.71 -2.61 25.57
CA ILE A 168 -1.21 -1.25 25.78
C ILE A 168 -0.93 -1.05 27.27
N VAL A 169 0.04 -0.23 27.60
CA VAL A 169 0.43 0.13 28.96
C VAL A 169 0.28 1.61 29.14
N VAL A 170 -0.48 2.00 30.16
CA VAL A 170 -0.55 3.39 30.62
C VAL A 170 0.37 3.54 31.82
N ASN A 171 1.41 4.35 31.68
CA ASN A 171 2.41 4.63 32.71
C ASN A 171 2.14 6.02 33.31
N THR A 172 2.20 6.13 34.64
CA THR A 172 2.09 7.41 35.33
C THR A 172 2.93 7.38 36.61
N SER A 173 3.13 8.53 37.25
CA SER A 173 3.84 8.61 38.53
C SER A 173 3.11 7.77 39.60
N LYS A 174 3.89 7.18 40.50
CA LYS A 174 3.38 6.47 41.68
C LYS A 174 2.49 7.33 42.59
N ASP A 175 2.66 8.66 42.52
CA ASP A 175 1.91 9.63 43.34
C ASP A 175 0.62 10.11 42.64
N THR A 176 0.32 9.61 41.44
CA THR A 176 -0.88 9.96 40.67
C THR A 176 -2.12 9.30 41.26
N VAL A 177 -3.16 10.09 41.50
CA VAL A 177 -4.49 9.58 41.84
C VAL A 177 -5.21 9.25 40.53
N ILE A 178 -5.67 8.00 40.41
CA ILE A 178 -6.37 7.48 39.25
C ILE A 178 -7.81 7.17 39.66
N GLN A 179 -8.77 7.84 39.02
CA GLN A 179 -10.19 7.48 39.11
C GLN A 179 -10.55 6.66 37.88
N CYS A 180 -11.13 5.48 38.08
CA CYS A 180 -11.54 4.58 37.01
C CYS A 180 -13.04 4.37 37.09
N GLU A 181 -13.74 4.75 36.03
CA GLU A 181 -15.17 4.49 35.85
C GLU A 181 -15.33 3.50 34.70
N MET A 182 -16.10 2.44 34.94
CA MET A 182 -16.30 1.36 33.98
C MET A 182 -17.79 1.20 33.73
N SER A 183 -18.16 1.22 32.47
CA SER A 183 -19.51 0.87 32.01
C SER A 183 -19.90 -0.55 32.46
N GLU A 184 -21.19 -0.80 32.63
CA GLU A 184 -21.69 -2.11 33.09
C GLU A 184 -21.32 -3.25 32.13
N ASP A 185 -21.32 -2.95 30.83
CA ASP A 185 -21.00 -3.87 29.74
C ASP A 185 -19.49 -4.00 29.46
N ARG A 186 -18.66 -3.24 30.20
CA ARG A 186 -17.20 -3.28 30.15
C ARG A 186 -16.58 -2.87 28.82
N GLN A 187 -17.32 -2.15 27.98
CA GLN A 187 -16.83 -1.70 26.69
C GLN A 187 -16.15 -0.33 26.79
N ASP A 188 -16.72 0.52 27.64
CA ASP A 188 -16.21 1.87 27.87
C ASP A 188 -15.59 1.98 29.27
N ILE A 189 -14.30 2.33 29.29
CA ILE A 189 -13.55 2.64 30.51
C ILE A 189 -13.10 4.10 30.45
N PHE A 190 -13.41 4.86 31.49
CA PHE A 190 -12.94 6.22 31.69
C PHE A 190 -11.88 6.25 32.79
N PHE A 191 -10.71 6.78 32.45
CA PHE A 191 -9.63 7.04 33.39
C PHE A 191 -9.43 8.55 33.56
N ASN A 192 -9.50 9.01 34.80
CA ASN A 192 -9.13 10.38 35.17
C ASN A 192 -7.86 10.35 36.01
N PHE A 193 -6.80 10.97 35.51
CA PHE A 193 -5.49 11.02 36.14
C PHE A 193 -5.26 12.42 36.70
N SER A 194 -4.83 12.51 37.96
CA SER A 194 -4.47 13.80 38.56
C SER A 194 -3.18 14.42 37.99
N ASN A 195 -2.33 13.60 37.35
CA ASN A 195 -1.04 13.98 36.78
C ASN A 195 -0.90 13.44 35.34
N PRO A 196 0.09 13.92 34.57
CA PRO A 196 0.38 13.38 33.24
C PRO A 196 0.64 11.86 33.25
N PHE A 197 0.29 11.23 32.13
CA PHE A 197 0.52 9.82 31.88
C PHE A 197 1.07 9.62 30.45
N GLU A 198 1.68 8.47 30.22
CA GLU A 198 2.22 8.03 28.94
C GLU A 198 1.50 6.75 28.51
N ILE A 199 1.16 6.64 27.22
CA ILE A 199 0.63 5.41 26.64
C ILE A 199 1.71 4.78 25.79
N ASN A 200 2.02 3.51 26.07
CA ASN A 200 3.00 2.73 25.34
C ASN A 200 2.31 1.47 24.80
N ASP A 201 2.52 1.15 23.52
CA ASP A 201 2.05 -0.10 22.93
C ASP A 201 3.01 -1.26 23.24
N ASP A 202 2.62 -2.47 22.86
CA ASP A 202 3.46 -3.65 23.04
C ASP A 202 4.81 -3.52 22.29
N THR A 203 4.84 -2.89 21.11
CA THR A 203 6.08 -2.70 20.34
C THR A 203 7.10 -1.84 21.08
N GLU A 204 6.67 -0.72 21.66
CA GLU A 204 7.51 0.16 22.47
C GLU A 204 8.01 -0.55 23.73
N ILE A 205 7.14 -1.33 24.40
CA ILE A 205 7.56 -2.12 25.57
C ILE A 205 8.60 -3.18 25.18
N LEU A 206 8.44 -3.87 24.05
CA LEU A 206 9.44 -4.81 23.56
C LEU A 206 10.75 -4.11 23.19
N ARG A 207 10.69 -2.88 22.67
CA ARG A 207 11.88 -2.06 22.40
C ARG A 207 12.61 -1.70 23.69
N ARG A 208 11.90 -1.24 24.73
CA ARG A 208 12.47 -0.94 26.07
C ARG A 208 13.06 -2.16 26.77
N LEU A 209 12.54 -3.36 26.48
CA LEU A 209 13.11 -4.64 26.94
C LEU A 209 14.33 -5.09 26.11
N GLU A 210 14.78 -4.27 25.17
CA GLU A 210 15.90 -4.54 24.26
C GLU A 210 15.74 -5.78 23.39
N LEU A 211 14.50 -6.27 23.24
CA LEU A 211 14.23 -7.47 22.45
C LEU A 211 14.34 -7.23 20.95
N HIS A 212 14.36 -5.98 20.50
CA HIS A 212 14.60 -5.60 19.10
C HIS A 212 16.06 -5.78 18.66
N LYS A 213 17.00 -5.98 19.59
CA LYS A 213 18.43 -6.14 19.31
C LYS A 213 18.79 -7.61 19.09
N CYS A 214 19.63 -7.87 18.11
CA CYS A 214 20.17 -9.20 17.82
C CYS A 214 21.64 -9.12 17.43
N SER A 215 22.38 -10.20 17.70
CA SER A 215 23.69 -10.40 17.10
C SER A 215 23.55 -10.64 15.58
N PRO A 216 24.56 -10.27 14.78
CA PRO A 216 24.48 -10.37 13.32
C PRO A 216 24.28 -11.81 12.82
N ASP A 217 24.75 -12.82 13.57
CA ASP A 217 24.54 -14.22 13.23
C ASP A 217 23.12 -14.69 13.53
N GLU A 218 22.53 -14.24 14.65
CA GLU A 218 21.13 -14.54 14.96
C GLU A 218 20.17 -13.84 14.00
N LEU A 219 20.52 -12.63 13.56
CA LEU A 219 19.72 -11.83 12.64
C LEU A 219 19.50 -12.55 11.30
N LYS A 220 20.52 -13.24 10.76
CA LYS A 220 20.43 -14.05 9.53
C LYS A 220 19.43 -15.20 9.63
N HIS A 221 19.18 -15.71 10.84
CA HIS A 221 18.21 -16.79 11.09
C HIS A 221 16.79 -16.26 11.32
N ILE A 222 16.67 -15.01 11.77
CA ILE A 222 15.40 -14.37 12.09
C ILE A 222 14.80 -13.67 10.88
N VAL A 223 15.64 -13.01 10.07
CA VAL A 223 15.25 -12.19 8.92
C VAL A 223 15.76 -12.85 7.63
N PRO A 224 14.91 -12.96 6.58
CA PRO A 224 15.35 -13.46 5.28
C PRO A 224 16.50 -12.64 4.68
N GLU A 225 17.45 -13.30 4.00
CA GLU A 225 18.67 -12.67 3.46
C GLU A 225 18.40 -11.43 2.59
N LYS A 226 17.34 -11.46 1.78
CA LYS A 226 16.95 -10.35 0.89
C LYS A 226 16.55 -9.07 1.64
N LEU A 227 16.19 -9.19 2.91
CA LEU A 227 15.69 -8.10 3.74
C LEU A 227 16.76 -7.57 4.70
N LEU A 228 17.92 -8.23 4.81
CA LEU A 228 19.00 -7.79 5.71
C LEU A 228 19.48 -6.38 5.41
N SER A 229 19.52 -5.97 4.13
CA SER A 229 19.89 -4.60 3.73
C SER A 229 18.90 -3.52 4.17
N HIS A 230 17.69 -3.92 4.56
CA HIS A 230 16.64 -3.01 5.01
C HIS A 230 16.50 -2.99 6.53
N VAL A 231 17.25 -3.82 7.26
CA VAL A 231 17.19 -3.85 8.73
C VAL A 231 17.73 -2.53 9.30
N PRO A 232 17.00 -1.87 10.21
CA PRO A 232 17.49 -0.69 10.93
C PRO A 232 18.77 -0.99 11.74
N ALA A 233 19.69 -0.03 11.78
CA ALA A 233 20.93 -0.16 12.54
C ALA A 233 20.71 -0.36 14.06
N GLU A 234 19.55 0.03 14.59
CA GLU A 234 19.15 -0.20 15.97
C GLU A 234 18.96 -1.69 16.33
N CYS A 235 18.71 -2.56 15.33
CA CYS A 235 18.60 -4.00 15.56
C CYS A 235 19.96 -4.68 15.72
N GLU A 236 21.05 -4.06 15.25
CA GLU A 236 22.39 -4.64 15.38
C GLU A 236 22.95 -4.29 16.76
N SER A 237 23.01 -5.27 17.66
CA SER A 237 23.77 -5.09 18.90
C SER A 237 25.25 -4.98 18.52
N LYS A 238 25.85 -3.79 18.65
CA LYS A 238 27.31 -3.67 18.68
C LYS A 238 27.79 -4.57 19.79
N SER A 239 28.52 -5.62 19.44
CA SER A 239 29.28 -6.39 20.40
C SER A 239 30.16 -5.40 21.15
N GLU A 240 29.81 -5.11 22.40
CA GLU A 240 30.69 -4.41 23.32
C GLU A 240 31.93 -5.27 23.45
N GLU A 241 32.98 -4.82 22.76
CA GLU A 241 34.34 -5.29 22.93
C GLU A 241 34.75 -4.91 24.34
N ASN A 242 34.81 -5.92 25.21
CA ASN A 242 35.27 -5.81 26.60
C ASN A 242 36.76 -6.15 26.68
#